data_AF-A0AAE0DUS5-F1
#
_entry.id   AF-A0AAE0DUS5-F1
#
_cell.length_a   1.000
_cell.length_b   1.000
_cell.length_c   1.000
_cell.angle_alpha   90.00
_cell.angle_beta   90.00
_cell.angle_gamma   90.00
#
_symmetry.space_group_name_H-M   'P 1'
#
loop_
_entity.id
_entity.type
_entity.pdbx_description
1 polymer ?
#
loop_
_entity_poly.entity_id
_entity_poly.type
_entity_poly.pdbx_seq_one_letter_code
_entity_poly.pdbx_strand_id
1 'polypeptide(L)'
;MVIRDSAAEVLASCSQILDVNLSTKMAKLVAIHKCLQFCVDCGLVPCTFETDNASLVKWITEKDKWNSDGGTILYDISNLNSTLKRMTFCHVQKRHNKAAIELAKYAWGISEDVYWMEDFPGCIRKDIEADMPS
;
A
#
# COMPACT_ATOMS: atom_id res chain seq x y z
N MET A 1 -0.52 -4.28 4.13
CA MET A 1 -0.64 -2.80 4.07
C MET A 1 -1.19 -2.29 5.38
N VAL A 2 -0.75 -1.12 5.84
CA VAL A 2 -1.21 -0.50 7.09
C VAL A 2 -1.58 0.94 6.77
N ILE A 3 -2.73 1.39 7.26
CA ILE A 3 -3.18 2.77 7.22
C ILE A 3 -3.10 3.30 8.64
N ARG A 4 -2.47 4.46 8.80
CA ARG A 4 -2.32 5.11 10.10
C ARG A 4 -2.77 6.57 10.03
N ASP A 5 -3.15 7.11 11.17
CA ASP A 5 -3.36 8.54 11.32
C ASP A 5 -2.04 9.30 11.60
N SER A 6 -2.14 10.61 11.82
CA SER A 6 -0.98 11.45 12.16
C SER A 6 -0.37 11.18 13.53
N ALA A 7 -1.07 10.47 14.41
CA ALA A 7 -0.57 10.02 15.71
C ALA A 7 0.09 8.63 15.64
N ALA A 8 0.23 8.06 14.43
CA ALA A 8 0.70 6.71 14.17
C ALA A 8 -0.21 5.58 14.68
N GLU A 9 -1.46 5.89 15.04
CA GLU A 9 -2.46 4.89 15.39
C GLU A 9 -2.94 4.16 14.13
N VAL A 10 -3.13 2.83 14.23
CA VAL A 10 -3.58 2.01 13.10
C VAL A 10 -5.08 2.20 12.90
N LEU A 11 -5.47 2.82 11.78
CA LEU A 11 -6.88 2.99 11.40
C LEU A 11 -7.41 1.75 10.68
N ALA A 12 -6.55 1.09 9.90
CA ALA A 12 -6.87 -0.17 9.26
C ALA A 12 -5.60 -0.89 8.79
N SER A 13 -5.69 -2.20 8.61
CA SER A 13 -4.66 -2.97 7.92
C SER A 13 -5.27 -4.05 7.05
N CYS A 14 -4.52 -4.53 6.07
CA CYS A 14 -4.97 -5.64 5.24
C CYS A 14 -3.82 -6.48 4.70
N SER A 15 -4.15 -7.72 4.39
CA SER A 15 -3.29 -8.68 3.70
C SER A 15 -4.07 -9.21 2.51
N GLN A 16 -3.53 -9.02 1.31
CA GLN A 16 -4.24 -9.32 0.07
C GLN A 16 -3.42 -10.26 -0.78
N ILE A 17 -4.09 -11.28 -1.30
CA ILE A 17 -3.53 -12.26 -2.21
C ILE A 17 -3.30 -11.56 -3.56
N LEU A 18 -2.12 -11.82 -4.11
CA LEU A 18 -1.69 -11.36 -5.43
C LEU A 18 -1.36 -12.57 -6.29
N ASP A 19 -1.52 -12.43 -7.60
CA ASP A 19 -1.17 -13.49 -8.56
C ASP A 19 0.34 -13.81 -8.47
N VAL A 20 0.64 -15.11 -8.34
CA VAL A 20 1.99 -15.67 -8.22
C VAL A 20 2.87 -15.42 -9.45
N ASN A 21 2.27 -15.11 -10.60
CA ASN A 21 3.00 -14.87 -11.84
C ASN A 21 3.45 -13.41 -12.01
N LEU A 22 3.09 -12.52 -11.07
CA LEU A 22 3.49 -11.12 -11.16
C LEU A 22 4.96 -10.95 -10.81
N SER A 23 5.66 -10.16 -11.62
CA SER A 23 6.99 -9.66 -11.23
C SER A 23 6.86 -8.86 -9.92
N THR A 24 7.93 -8.81 -9.12
CA THR A 24 7.95 -8.06 -7.84
C THR A 24 7.47 -6.62 -8.00
N LYS A 25 7.79 -5.98 -9.15
CA LYS A 25 7.40 -4.61 -9.42
C LYS A 25 5.90 -4.50 -9.74
N MET A 26 5.37 -5.44 -10.53
CA MET A 26 3.93 -5.51 -10.83
C MET A 26 3.10 -5.86 -9.59
N ALA A 27 3.55 -6.80 -8.77
CA ALA A 27 2.90 -7.15 -7.51
C ALA A 27 2.77 -5.92 -6.59
N LYS A 28 3.84 -5.13 -6.44
CA LYS A 28 3.80 -3.89 -5.66
C LYS A 28 2.86 -2.83 -6.28
N LEU A 29 2.83 -2.71 -7.61
CA LEU A 29 1.94 -1.77 -8.30
C LEU A 29 0.47 -2.16 -8.08
N VAL A 30 0.13 -3.45 -8.21
CA VAL A 30 -1.21 -3.98 -7.90
C VAL A 30 -1.56 -3.78 -6.43
N ALA A 31 -0.60 -4.00 -5.51
CA ALA A 31 -0.82 -3.76 -4.08
C ALA A 31 -1.14 -2.28 -3.80
N ILE A 32 -0.46 -1.34 -4.46
CA ILE A 32 -0.78 0.10 -4.35
C ILE A 32 -2.19 0.37 -4.87
N HIS A 33 -2.56 -0.16 -6.04
CA HIS A 33 -3.90 0.01 -6.58
C HIS A 33 -4.99 -0.54 -5.65
N LYS A 34 -4.83 -1.75 -5.14
CA LYS A 34 -5.76 -2.36 -4.17
C LYS A 34 -5.83 -1.55 -2.86
N CYS A 35 -4.70 -1.03 -2.38
CA CYS A 35 -4.64 -0.17 -1.21
C CYS A 35 -5.42 1.13 -1.42
N LEU A 36 -5.26 1.76 -2.58
CA LEU A 36 -5.99 2.99 -2.92
C LEU A 36 -7.50 2.75 -2.89
N GLN A 37 -7.95 1.65 -3.49
CA GLN A 37 -9.36 1.26 -3.46
C GLN A 37 -9.85 1.09 -2.01
N PHE A 38 -9.10 0.37 -1.18
CA PHE A 38 -9.48 0.17 0.22
C PHE A 38 -9.51 1.48 1.04
N CYS A 39 -8.56 2.41 0.82
CA CYS A 39 -8.60 3.73 1.45
C CYS A 39 -9.88 4.49 1.09
N VAL A 40 -10.31 4.40 -0.17
CA VAL A 40 -11.56 5.02 -0.64
C VAL A 40 -12.77 4.37 0.02
N ASP A 41 -12.83 3.04 0.01
CA ASP A 41 -13.95 2.28 0.57
C ASP A 41 -14.11 2.53 2.08
N CYS A 42 -13.01 2.78 2.79
CA CYS A 42 -13.00 3.13 4.21
C CYS A 42 -13.25 4.62 4.50
N GLY A 43 -13.30 5.49 3.49
CA GLY A 43 -13.39 6.94 3.68
C GLY A 43 -12.13 7.56 4.28
N LEU A 44 -10.97 6.91 4.17
CA LEU A 44 -9.68 7.30 4.75
C LEU A 44 -8.84 8.17 3.79
N VAL A 45 -9.52 8.98 2.97
CA VAL A 45 -8.90 9.97 2.07
C VAL A 45 -9.13 11.38 2.63
N PRO A 46 -8.18 12.31 2.51
CA PRO A 46 -6.89 12.20 1.81
C PRO A 46 -5.80 11.46 2.61
N CYS A 47 -4.84 10.86 1.91
CA CYS A 47 -3.75 10.08 2.54
C CYS A 47 -2.41 10.20 1.80
N THR A 48 -1.32 9.87 2.49
CA THR A 48 0.02 9.72 1.90
C THR A 48 0.38 8.25 1.78
N PHE A 49 0.79 7.84 0.59
CA PHE A 49 1.23 6.50 0.27
C PHE A 49 2.73 6.37 0.40
N GLU A 50 3.17 5.51 1.31
CA GLU A 50 4.56 5.23 1.54
C GLU A 50 4.97 3.91 0.88
N THR A 51 6.08 3.91 0.13
CA THR A 51 6.61 2.69 -0.48
C THR A 51 8.14 2.62 -0.43
N ASP A 52 8.67 1.42 -0.23
CA ASP A 52 10.10 1.14 -0.29
C ASP A 52 10.66 1.04 -1.71
N ASN A 53 9.86 1.34 -2.74
CA ASN A 53 10.27 1.28 -4.14
C ASN A 53 10.21 2.66 -4.81
N ALA A 54 11.36 3.35 -4.86
CA ALA A 54 11.47 4.67 -5.49
C ALA A 54 11.07 4.68 -6.98
N SER A 55 11.30 3.60 -7.71
CA SER A 55 10.89 3.54 -9.13
C SER A 55 9.37 3.54 -9.30
N LEU A 56 8.61 2.98 -8.36
CA LEU A 56 7.15 3.03 -8.43
C LEU A 56 6.60 4.42 -8.15
N VAL A 57 7.23 5.15 -7.20
CA VAL A 57 6.89 6.57 -6.98
C VAL A 57 7.05 7.33 -8.29
N LYS A 58 8.18 7.19 -8.98
CA LYS A 58 8.40 7.84 -10.29
C LYS A 58 7.38 7.44 -11.35
N TRP A 59 7.05 6.16 -11.47
CA TRP A 59 6.04 5.69 -12.44
C TRP A 59 4.67 6.36 -12.23
N ILE A 60 4.28 6.55 -10.97
CA ILE A 60 3.01 7.17 -10.60
C ILE A 60 3.07 8.69 -10.76
N THR A 61 4.12 9.34 -10.25
CA THR A 61 4.19 10.82 -10.18
C THR A 61 4.67 11.47 -11.48
N GLU A 62 5.62 10.86 -12.18
CA GLU A 62 6.23 11.40 -13.41
C GLU A 62 5.59 10.82 -14.67
N LYS A 63 4.61 9.92 -14.52
CA LYS A 63 3.98 9.16 -15.60
C LYS A 63 4.95 8.37 -16.48
N ASP A 64 6.08 7.96 -15.93
CA ASP A 64 7.04 7.09 -16.60
C ASP A 64 6.44 5.68 -16.79
N LYS A 65 6.74 5.03 -17.93
CA LYS A 65 6.31 3.66 -18.29
C LYS A 65 4.81 3.40 -18.42
N TRP A 66 3.99 4.42 -18.70
CA TRP A 66 2.56 4.24 -18.98
C TRP A 66 2.25 3.39 -20.24
N ASN A 67 3.20 3.21 -21.15
CA ASN A 67 3.07 2.33 -22.32
C ASN A 67 3.60 0.89 -22.09
N SER A 68 3.90 0.52 -20.84
CA SER A 68 4.39 -0.83 -20.49
C SER A 68 3.24 -1.75 -20.05
N ASP A 69 3.54 -3.01 -19.76
CA ASP A 69 2.58 -4.00 -19.23
C ASP A 69 1.84 -3.54 -17.95
N GLY A 70 2.39 -2.56 -17.21
CA GLY A 70 1.74 -1.93 -16.05
C GLY A 70 0.98 -0.64 -16.33
N GLY A 71 0.90 -0.23 -17.60
CA GLY A 71 0.31 1.03 -18.04
C GLY A 71 -1.14 1.23 -17.61
N THR A 72 -1.97 0.19 -17.77
CA THR A 72 -3.39 0.23 -17.36
C THR A 72 -3.55 0.48 -15.87
N ILE A 73 -2.78 -0.22 -15.02
CA ILE A 73 -2.86 -0.02 -13.57
C ILE A 73 -2.36 1.38 -13.18
N LEU A 74 -1.30 1.88 -13.84
CA LEU A 74 -0.82 3.25 -13.62
C LEU A 74 -1.88 4.29 -14.02
N TYR A 75 -2.61 4.04 -15.11
CA TYR A 75 -3.73 4.88 -15.53
C TYR A 75 -4.85 4.88 -14.50
N ASP A 76 -5.25 3.71 -13.99
CA ASP A 76 -6.28 3.58 -12.96
C ASP A 76 -5.89 4.28 -11.66
N ILE A 77 -4.65 4.09 -11.19
CA ILE A 77 -4.09 4.82 -10.05
C ILE A 77 -4.14 6.33 -10.26
N SER A 78 -3.77 6.80 -11.45
CA SER A 78 -3.79 8.23 -11.76
C SER A 78 -5.22 8.79 -11.81
N ASN A 79 -6.16 8.03 -12.35
CA ASN A 79 -7.57 8.42 -12.38
C ASN A 79 -8.15 8.50 -10.98
N LEU A 80 -7.89 7.49 -10.13
CA LEU A 80 -8.25 7.51 -8.72
C LEU A 80 -7.66 8.74 -8.03
N ASN A 81 -6.36 9.02 -8.23
CA ASN A 81 -5.72 10.19 -7.65
C ASN A 81 -6.36 11.52 -8.10
N SER A 82 -6.69 11.65 -9.39
CA SER A 82 -7.34 12.85 -9.91
C SER A 82 -8.75 13.06 -9.36
N THR A 83 -9.47 11.97 -9.08
CA THR A 83 -10.85 11.97 -8.58
C THR A 83 -10.89 12.32 -7.09
N LEU A 84 -9.95 11.76 -6.32
CA LEU A 84 -9.87 11.90 -4.87
C LEU A 84 -9.15 13.19 -4.42
N LYS A 85 -8.51 13.89 -5.37
CA LYS A 85 -7.93 15.24 -5.25
C LYS A 85 -7.06 15.48 -4.01
N ARG A 86 -6.22 14.54 -3.55
CA ARG A 86 -5.18 14.79 -2.51
C ARG A 86 -4.28 13.62 -2.10
N MET A 87 -4.10 12.57 -2.92
CA MET A 87 -3.16 11.51 -2.53
C MET A 87 -1.74 11.87 -2.95
N THR A 88 -0.80 11.74 -2.01
CA THR A 88 0.63 11.93 -2.27
C THR A 88 1.35 10.59 -2.19
N PHE A 89 2.44 10.46 -2.94
CA PHE A 89 3.26 9.24 -2.95
C PHE A 89 4.67 9.61 -2.53
N CYS A 90 5.23 8.89 -1.56
CA CYS A 90 6.58 9.12 -1.07
C CYS A 90 7.36 7.80 -1.00
N HIS A 91 8.67 7.93 -1.18
CA HIS A 91 9.59 6.82 -0.97
C HIS A 91 10.05 6.80 0.48
N VAL A 92 9.96 5.64 1.13
CA VAL A 92 10.51 5.40 2.46
C VAL A 92 11.57 4.31 2.43
N GLN A 93 12.49 4.32 3.38
CA GLN A 93 13.45 3.24 3.51
C GLN A 93 12.72 1.93 3.86
N LYS A 94 13.21 0.79 3.34
CA LYS A 94 12.62 -0.54 3.60
C LYS A 94 12.40 -0.85 5.08
N ARG A 95 13.25 -0.32 5.98
CA ARG A 95 13.12 -0.50 7.43
C ARG A 95 11.85 0.13 8.03
N HIS A 96 11.29 1.15 7.39
CA HIS A 96 10.02 1.80 7.78
C HIS A 96 8.81 1.20 7.06
N ASN A 97 9.01 0.22 6.18
CA ASN A 97 7.93 -0.46 5.45
C ASN A 97 7.80 -1.94 5.88
N LYS A 98 8.35 -2.32 7.04
CA LYS A 98 8.40 -3.71 7.50
C LYS A 98 7.01 -4.29 7.74
N ALA A 99 6.13 -3.56 8.41
CA ALA A 99 4.76 -4.00 8.66
C ALA A 99 4.02 -4.35 7.36
N ALA A 100 4.14 -3.54 6.31
CA ALA A 100 3.53 -3.85 5.02
C ALA A 100 4.15 -5.08 4.34
N ILE A 101 5.47 -5.28 4.48
CA ILE A 101 6.18 -6.46 3.97
C ILE A 101 5.72 -7.73 4.68
N GLU A 102 5.61 -7.70 6.02
CA GLU A 102 5.14 -8.85 6.79
C GLU A 102 3.68 -9.18 6.48
N LEU A 103 2.82 -8.18 6.24
CA LEU A 103 1.46 -8.41 5.73
C LEU A 103 1.44 -9.01 4.33
N ALA A 104 2.37 -8.65 3.45
CA ALA A 104 2.48 -9.27 2.13
C ALA A 104 2.91 -10.75 2.23
N LYS A 105 3.76 -11.10 3.21
CA LYS A 105 4.12 -12.50 3.49
C LYS A 105 2.96 -13.26 4.13
N TYR A 106 2.20 -12.61 5.02
CA TYR A 106 1.02 -13.19 5.64
C TYR A 106 0.01 -13.66 4.56
N ALA A 107 -0.08 -12.93 3.45
CA ALA A 107 -0.95 -13.27 2.32
C ALA A 107 -0.63 -14.62 1.67
N TRP A 108 0.59 -15.16 1.85
CA TRP A 108 0.96 -16.47 1.33
C TRP A 108 0.31 -17.63 2.09
N GLY A 109 -0.14 -17.40 3.33
CA GLY A 109 -0.71 -18.42 4.21
C GLY A 109 -2.23 -18.42 4.30
N ILE A 110 -2.92 -17.54 3.58
CA ILE A 110 -4.38 -17.35 3.66
C ILE A 110 -5.06 -17.72 2.35
N SER A 111 -6.34 -18.08 2.42
CA SER A 111 -7.16 -18.45 1.26
C SER A 111 -7.99 -17.30 0.68
N GLU A 112 -8.09 -16.19 1.41
CA GLU A 112 -8.86 -15.00 1.03
C GLU A 112 -8.18 -13.71 1.53
N ASP A 113 -8.51 -12.58 0.91
CA ASP A 113 -8.06 -11.25 1.36
C ASP A 113 -8.63 -10.98 2.77
N VAL A 114 -7.79 -10.51 3.69
CA VAL A 114 -8.20 -10.21 5.08
C VAL A 114 -7.98 -8.74 5.39
N TYR A 115 -8.96 -8.14 6.06
CA TYR A 115 -9.01 -6.74 6.43
C TYR A 115 -9.29 -6.61 7.92
N TRP A 116 -8.56 -5.71 8.57
CA TRP A 116 -8.72 -5.37 9.98
C TRP A 116 -9.01 -3.88 10.07
N MET A 117 -10.11 -3.52 10.73
CA MET A 117 -10.48 -2.13 11.02
C MET A 117 -10.05 -1.78 12.43
N GLU A 118 -9.34 -0.67 12.59
CA GLU A 118 -8.77 -0.22 13.87
C GLU A 118 -7.92 -1.30 14.57
N ASP A 119 -7.40 -2.25 13.80
CA ASP A 119 -6.68 -3.42 14.31
C ASP A 119 -5.67 -3.95 13.28
N PHE A 120 -4.83 -4.89 13.71
CA PHE A 120 -3.80 -5.54 12.92
C PHE A 120 -3.44 -6.94 13.43
N PRO A 121 -2.97 -7.84 12.55
CA PRO A 121 -2.57 -9.18 12.95
C PRO A 121 -1.30 -9.15 13.81
N GLY A 122 -1.19 -10.12 14.72
CA GLY A 122 -0.06 -10.21 15.65
C GLY A 122 1.32 -10.29 14.97
N CYS A 123 1.41 -10.69 13.70
CA CYS A 123 2.67 -10.79 12.96
C CYS A 123 3.36 -9.43 12.76
N ILE A 124 2.63 -8.30 12.78
CA ILE A 124 3.21 -6.97 12.57
C ILE A 124 3.32 -6.14 13.85
N ARG A 125 2.89 -6.67 15.00
CA ARG A 125 2.83 -5.93 16.27
C ARG A 125 4.15 -5.23 16.62
N LYS A 126 5.27 -5.95 16.49
CA LYS A 126 6.60 -5.41 16.77
C LYS A 126 7.01 -4.28 15.83
N ASP A 127 6.56 -4.32 14.58
CA ASP A 127 6.83 -3.28 13.60
C ASP A 127 5.96 -2.03 13.87
N ILE A 128 4.70 -2.21 14.31
CA ILE A 128 3.85 -1.09 14.73
C ILE A 128 4.44 -0.41 15.97
N GLU A 129 4.78 -1.17 17.01
CA GLU A 129 5.32 -0.66 18.27
C GLU A 129 6.67 0.07 18.09
N ALA A 130 7.50 -0.36 17.14
CA ALA A 130 8.79 0.28 16.85
C ALA A 130 8.66 1.64 16.15
N ASP A 131 7.53 1.92 15.53
CA ASP A 131 7.27 3.16 14.80
C ASP A 131 6.52 4.20 15.65
N MET A 132 6.05 3.84 16.86
CA MET A 132 5.33 4.77 17.73
C MET A 132 6.27 5.85 18.30
N PRO A 133 5.83 7.12 18.34
CA PRO A 133 6.59 8.17 19.01
C PRO A 133 6.77 7.84 20.50
N SER A 134 7.99 7.99 21.00
CA SER A 134 8.34 7.86 22.43
C SER A 134 7.81 9.03 23.27
#